data_AF-A0A059G8X6-F1
#
_entry.id   AF-A0A059G8X6-F1
#
_cell.length_a   1.000
_cell.length_b   1.000
_cell.length_c   1.000
_cell.angle_alpha   90.00
_cell.angle_beta   90.00
_cell.angle_gamma   90.00
#
_symmetry.space_group_name_H-M   'P 1'
#
loop_
_entity.id
_entity.type
_entity.pdbx_description
1 polymer ?
#
loop_
_entity_poly.entity_id
_entity_poly.type
_entity_poly.pdbx_seq_one_letter_code
_entity_poly.pdbx_strand_id
1 'polypeptide(L)'
;MIASMLIAHFPDLDLAGWRWPHFTPRELACRCGGRFCAGAYWDAPDFLDALEALRAAAGRPLVVNSGHRCEGWNAAVGGAAQSMHRTIAVDLALAGHDRFALLIAAERLGFTGVGLAKTFIHLDRRAVPARWYYKGSARSWQI
;
A
#
# COMPACT_ATOMS: atom_id res chain seq x y z
N MET A 1 -10.55 -0.73 18.65
CA MET A 1 -10.02 -1.69 17.65
C MET A 1 -11.16 -2.07 16.74
N ILE A 2 -11.24 -1.45 15.57
CA ILE A 2 -12.18 -1.88 14.53
C ILE A 2 -11.49 -3.07 13.86
N ALA A 3 -12.08 -4.26 13.95
CA ALA A 3 -11.48 -5.47 13.40
C ALA A 3 -11.30 -5.29 11.88
N SER A 4 -10.07 -5.48 11.38
CA SER A 4 -9.84 -5.50 9.94
C SER A 4 -10.58 -6.67 9.31
N MET A 5 -11.36 -6.40 8.26
CA MET A 5 -12.16 -7.40 7.57
C MET A 5 -11.80 -7.44 6.09
N LEU A 6 -11.66 -8.64 5.55
CA LEU A 6 -11.57 -8.84 4.11
C LEU A 6 -12.97 -8.70 3.51
N ILE A 7 -13.12 -7.79 2.56
CA ILE A 7 -14.33 -7.61 1.76
C ILE A 7 -14.07 -8.25 0.41
N ALA A 8 -14.93 -9.19 0.00
CA ALA A 8 -14.69 -10.01 -1.19
C ALA A 8 -14.74 -9.19 -2.50
N HIS A 9 -15.50 -8.11 -2.52
CA HIS A 9 -15.77 -7.28 -3.67
C HIS A 9 -15.90 -5.81 -3.22
N PHE A 10 -14.92 -4.97 -3.57
CA PHE A 10 -14.87 -3.58 -3.09
C PHE A 10 -16.11 -2.72 -3.42
N PRO A 11 -16.89 -2.93 -4.50
CA PRO A 11 -18.14 -2.21 -4.72
C PRO A 11 -19.21 -2.46 -3.66
N ASP A 12 -19.09 -3.54 -2.87
CA ASP A 12 -20.01 -3.85 -1.79
C ASP A 12 -19.68 -3.09 -0.49
N LEU A 13 -18.63 -2.25 -0.50
CA LEU A 13 -18.30 -1.35 0.60
C LEU A 13 -19.37 -0.28 0.79
N ASP A 14 -19.82 -0.11 2.03
CA ASP A 14 -20.56 1.08 2.42
C ASP A 14 -19.61 2.30 2.48
N LEU A 15 -19.83 3.26 1.58
CA LEU A 15 -19.02 4.46 1.49
C LEU A 15 -19.58 5.64 2.30
N ALA A 16 -20.71 5.47 3.00
CA ALA A 16 -21.30 6.53 3.82
C ALA A 16 -20.36 7.04 4.93
N GLY A 17 -19.35 6.24 5.31
CA GLY A 17 -18.31 6.60 6.28
C GLY A 17 -16.91 6.78 5.69
N TRP A 18 -16.76 6.85 4.36
CA TRP A 18 -15.44 6.94 3.74
C TRP A 18 -14.78 8.30 4.02
N ARG A 19 -13.72 8.29 4.86
CA ARG A 19 -13.07 9.51 5.38
C ARG A 19 -11.69 9.82 4.77
N TRP A 20 -11.28 9.09 3.74
CA TRP A 20 -9.99 9.26 3.06
C TRP A 20 -10.21 9.80 1.64
N PRO A 21 -10.44 11.13 1.49
CA PRO A 21 -10.93 11.72 0.24
C PRO A 21 -9.95 11.60 -0.93
N HIS A 22 -8.67 11.32 -0.66
CA HIS A 22 -7.66 11.17 -1.70
C HIS A 22 -7.45 9.73 -2.16
N PHE A 23 -8.16 8.77 -1.56
CA PHE A 23 -8.08 7.36 -1.90
C PHE A 23 -9.44 6.78 -2.19
N THR A 24 -9.48 5.78 -3.06
CA THR A 24 -10.68 5.03 -3.41
C THR A 24 -10.51 3.56 -3.03
N PRO A 25 -11.59 2.85 -2.65
CA PRO A 25 -11.48 1.42 -2.43
C PRO A 25 -10.97 0.66 -3.65
N ARG A 26 -11.34 1.09 -4.86
CA ARG A 26 -10.90 0.47 -6.12
C ARG A 26 -9.39 0.47 -6.26
N GLU A 27 -8.71 1.57 -5.95
CA GLU A 27 -7.27 1.64 -6.14
C GLU A 27 -6.49 0.82 -5.10
N LEU A 28 -7.10 0.61 -3.93
CA LEU A 28 -6.59 -0.17 -2.81
C LEU A 28 -6.96 -1.66 -2.89
N ALA A 29 -7.97 -2.02 -3.69
CA ALA A 29 -8.42 -3.39 -3.89
C ALA A 29 -7.49 -4.20 -4.81
N CYS A 30 -7.68 -5.51 -4.79
CA CYS A 30 -6.98 -6.46 -5.64
C CYS A 30 -7.23 -6.19 -7.13
N ARG A 31 -6.14 -5.95 -7.87
CA ARG A 31 -6.17 -5.66 -9.32
C ARG A 31 -5.98 -6.90 -10.19
N CYS A 32 -6.40 -8.09 -9.72
CA CYS A 32 -6.29 -9.33 -10.49
C CYS A 32 -7.22 -9.42 -11.71
N GLY A 33 -8.04 -8.39 -11.96
CA GLY A 33 -8.94 -8.33 -13.11
C GLY A 33 -9.97 -9.45 -13.16
N GLY A 34 -10.43 -9.94 -12.00
CA GLY A 34 -11.36 -11.06 -11.93
C GLY A 34 -10.73 -12.45 -12.03
N ARG A 35 -9.42 -12.55 -12.31
CA ARG A 35 -8.74 -13.85 -12.52
C ARG A 35 -8.80 -14.77 -11.30
N PHE A 36 -8.77 -14.20 -10.09
CA PHE A 36 -8.69 -14.97 -8.85
C PHE A 36 -9.67 -14.52 -7.76
N CYS A 37 -10.20 -13.30 -7.83
CA CYS A 37 -11.22 -12.78 -6.92
C CYS A 37 -12.02 -11.68 -7.63
N ALA A 38 -13.15 -11.29 -7.06
CA ALA A 38 -14.02 -10.25 -7.63
C ALA A 38 -13.46 -8.82 -7.46
N GLY A 39 -12.31 -8.64 -6.83
CA GLY A 39 -11.80 -7.32 -6.43
C GLY A 39 -11.80 -7.17 -4.92
N ALA A 40 -11.20 -8.14 -4.24
CA ALA A 40 -11.14 -8.16 -2.80
C ALA A 40 -10.43 -6.91 -2.25
N TYR A 41 -10.92 -6.38 -1.14
CA TYR A 41 -10.40 -5.20 -0.47
C TYR A 41 -10.18 -5.54 1.01
N TRP A 42 -9.10 -5.01 1.58
CA TRP A 42 -8.79 -5.20 2.99
C TRP A 42 -9.13 -3.93 3.76
N ASP A 43 -10.13 -4.02 4.65
CA ASP A 43 -10.52 -2.87 5.45
C ASP A 43 -9.55 -2.67 6.62
N ALA A 44 -8.79 -1.57 6.56
CA ALA A 44 -7.81 -1.22 7.58
C ALA A 44 -7.80 0.29 7.85
N PRO A 45 -8.75 0.79 8.65
CA PRO A 45 -8.90 2.23 8.90
C PRO A 45 -7.62 2.90 9.44
N ASP A 46 -6.93 2.28 10.40
CA ASP A 46 -5.71 2.83 10.97
C ASP A 46 -4.57 2.93 9.93
N PHE A 47 -4.53 2.03 8.95
CA PHE A 47 -3.57 2.09 7.85
C PHE A 47 -3.91 3.25 6.92
N LEU A 48 -5.19 3.43 6.59
CA LEU A 48 -5.66 4.48 5.71
C LEU A 48 -5.55 5.87 6.35
N ASP A 49 -5.74 5.99 7.65
CA ASP A 49 -5.47 7.23 8.39
C ASP A 49 -3.99 7.65 8.25
N ALA A 50 -3.06 6.69 8.32
CA ALA A 50 -1.63 6.96 8.10
C ALA A 50 -1.31 7.29 6.62
N LEU A 51 -1.98 6.63 5.67
CA LEU A 51 -1.79 6.87 4.24
C LEU A 51 -2.32 8.26 3.81
N GLU A 52 -3.45 8.69 4.38
CA GLU A 52 -4.02 10.02 4.21
C GLU A 52 -3.12 11.11 4.82
N ALA A 53 -2.58 10.87 6.02
CA ALA A 53 -1.58 11.75 6.61
C ALA A 53 -0.30 11.84 5.75
N LEU A 54 0.13 10.74 5.14
CA LEU A 54 1.28 10.72 4.23
C LEU A 54 1.00 11.53 2.97
N ARG A 55 -0.21 11.42 2.42
CA ARG A 55 -0.66 12.21 1.28
C ARG A 55 -0.64 13.71 1.61
N ALA A 56 -1.07 14.10 2.80
CA ALA A 56 -1.00 15.48 3.27
C ALA A 56 0.46 15.96 3.40
N ALA A 57 1.32 15.17 4.04
CA ALA A 57 2.73 15.48 4.23
C ALA A 57 3.52 15.58 2.91
N ALA A 58 3.18 14.76 1.91
CA ALA A 58 3.79 14.80 0.59
C ALA A 58 3.37 16.04 -0.22
N GLY A 59 2.25 16.69 0.13
CA GLY A 59 1.75 17.89 -0.55
C GLY A 59 1.29 17.69 -1.99
N ARG A 60 1.32 16.45 -2.52
CA ARG A 60 0.92 16.10 -3.90
C ARG A 60 0.34 14.67 -3.97
N PRO A 61 -0.41 14.33 -5.03
CA PRO A 61 -1.03 13.01 -5.19
C PRO A 61 -0.06 11.84 -4.97
N LEU A 62 -0.51 10.83 -4.23
CA LEU A 62 0.19 9.55 -4.08
C LEU A 62 -0.49 8.54 -5.01
N VAL A 63 0.22 8.15 -6.07
CA VAL A 63 -0.31 7.19 -7.04
C VAL A 63 -0.10 5.77 -6.51
N VAL A 64 -1.18 5.07 -6.23
CA VAL A 64 -1.16 3.66 -5.79
C VAL A 64 -1.00 2.74 -7.00
N ASN A 65 0.19 2.13 -7.16
CA ASN A 65 0.44 1.12 -8.18
C ASN A 65 -0.19 -0.23 -7.81
N SER A 66 -0.13 -0.60 -6.53
CA SER A 66 -0.72 -1.83 -5.98
C SER A 66 -1.20 -1.59 -4.55
N GLY A 67 -2.42 -2.00 -4.25
CA GLY A 67 -2.94 -2.16 -2.88
C GLY A 67 -2.95 -3.62 -2.45
N HIS A 68 -4.06 -4.08 -1.85
CA HIS A 68 -4.31 -5.47 -1.51
C HIS A 68 -4.11 -6.42 -2.70
N ARG A 69 -3.71 -7.67 -2.44
CA ARG A 69 -3.59 -8.77 -3.40
C ARG A 69 -4.21 -10.02 -2.78
N CYS A 70 -5.20 -10.60 -3.45
CA CYS A 70 -5.65 -11.94 -3.11
C CYS A 70 -4.52 -12.96 -3.33
N GLU A 71 -4.65 -14.15 -2.75
CA GLU A 71 -3.59 -15.17 -2.75
C GLU A 71 -3.13 -15.54 -4.18
N GLY A 72 -4.09 -15.78 -5.08
CA GLY A 72 -3.78 -16.11 -6.47
C GLY A 72 -3.04 -14.99 -7.19
N TRP A 73 -3.42 -13.72 -6.97
CA TRP A 73 -2.73 -12.60 -7.58
C TRP A 73 -1.35 -12.37 -6.99
N ASN A 74 -1.20 -12.49 -5.67
CA ASN A 74 0.10 -12.41 -5.01
C ASN A 74 1.07 -13.46 -5.56
N ALA A 75 0.63 -14.71 -5.73
CA ALA A 75 1.43 -15.77 -6.32
C ALA A 75 1.77 -15.48 -7.80
N ALA A 76 0.79 -15.05 -8.60
CA ALA A 76 0.97 -14.78 -10.02
C ALA A 76 2.00 -13.68 -10.32
N VAL A 77 2.12 -12.68 -9.45
CA VAL A 77 3.13 -11.60 -9.58
C VAL A 77 4.45 -11.92 -8.88
N GLY A 78 4.64 -13.14 -8.39
CA GLY A 78 5.86 -13.55 -7.68
C GLY A 78 6.01 -12.92 -6.29
N GLY A 79 4.90 -12.55 -5.66
CA GLY A 79 4.89 -12.02 -4.30
C GLY A 79 5.32 -13.06 -3.26
N ALA A 80 5.98 -12.61 -2.20
CA ALA A 80 6.39 -13.48 -1.11
C ALA A 80 5.17 -14.14 -0.43
N ALA A 81 5.38 -15.35 0.12
CA ALA A 81 4.32 -16.06 0.84
C ALA A 81 3.76 -15.21 2.00
N GLN A 82 4.61 -14.53 2.77
CA GLN A 82 4.20 -13.65 3.87
C GLN A 82 4.11 -12.17 3.46
N SER A 83 3.76 -11.89 2.20
CA SER A 83 3.57 -10.53 1.69
C SER A 83 2.46 -9.78 2.43
N MET A 84 2.73 -8.56 2.87
CA MET A 84 1.72 -7.69 3.51
C MET A 84 0.67 -7.18 2.53
N HIS A 85 0.88 -7.29 1.21
CA HIS A 85 -0.20 -7.08 0.26
C HIS A 85 -1.35 -8.09 0.42
N ARG A 86 -1.12 -9.26 1.04
CA ARG A 86 -2.20 -10.22 1.34
C ARG A 86 -3.14 -9.74 2.45
N THR A 87 -2.73 -8.72 3.20
CA THR A 87 -3.60 -7.95 4.09
C THR A 87 -3.69 -6.53 3.53
N ILE A 88 -2.96 -5.56 4.09
CA ILE A 88 -2.86 -4.20 3.56
C ILE A 88 -1.41 -3.76 3.44
N ALA A 89 -1.05 -3.33 2.23
CA ALA A 89 0.19 -2.65 1.89
C ALA A 89 -0.05 -1.83 0.61
N VAL A 90 0.76 -0.81 0.39
CA VAL A 90 0.73 -0.03 -0.85
C VAL A 90 2.10 0.02 -1.50
N ASP A 91 2.13 -0.13 -2.82
CA ASP A 91 3.27 0.28 -3.64
C ASP A 91 2.93 1.66 -4.23
N LEU A 92 3.61 2.71 -3.80
CA LEU A 92 3.37 4.10 -4.23
C LEU A 92 4.41 4.52 -5.27
N ALA A 93 3.97 5.09 -6.39
CA ALA A 93 4.90 5.61 -7.40
C ALA A 93 5.76 6.76 -6.85
N LEU A 94 7.05 6.74 -7.16
CA LEU A 94 8.00 7.82 -6.82
C LEU A 94 8.05 8.94 -7.87
N ALA A 95 7.39 8.75 -9.02
CA ALA A 95 7.37 9.75 -10.08
C ALA A 95 6.82 11.07 -9.54
N GLY A 96 7.61 12.13 -9.68
CA GLY A 96 7.27 13.43 -9.12
C GLY A 96 7.30 13.45 -7.60
N HIS A 97 8.11 12.67 -6.91
CA HIS A 97 8.34 12.79 -5.46
C HIS A 97 9.83 12.81 -5.16
N ASP A 98 10.24 13.57 -4.14
CA ASP A 98 11.54 13.34 -3.51
C ASP A 98 11.43 12.04 -2.70
N ARG A 99 12.20 11.03 -3.12
CA ARG A 99 12.15 9.69 -2.53
C ARG A 99 12.57 9.68 -1.06
N PHE A 100 13.55 10.50 -0.68
CA PHE A 100 14.09 10.54 0.68
C PHE A 100 13.15 11.27 1.61
N ALA A 101 12.58 12.40 1.16
CA ALA A 101 11.56 13.11 1.90
C ALA A 101 10.30 12.25 2.13
N LEU A 102 9.85 11.52 1.08
CA LEU A 102 8.70 10.63 1.19
C LEU A 102 8.96 9.45 2.15
N LEU A 103 10.16 8.87 2.10
CA LEU A 103 10.59 7.82 3.03
C LEU A 103 10.58 8.31 4.48
N ILE A 104 11.21 9.45 4.76
CA ILE A 104 11.26 10.04 6.10
C ILE A 104 9.85 10.35 6.62
N ALA A 105 8.97 10.89 5.77
CA ALA A 105 7.58 11.16 6.12
C ALA A 105 6.81 9.87 6.46
N ALA A 106 6.97 8.81 5.65
CA ALA A 106 6.33 7.52 5.91
C ALA A 106 6.79 6.92 7.25
N GLU A 107 8.09 6.94 7.54
CA GLU A 107 8.62 6.40 8.80
C GLU A 107 8.09 7.17 10.03
N ARG A 108 8.03 8.51 9.94
CA ARG A 108 7.44 9.36 10.99
C ARG A 108 5.95 9.10 11.22
N LEU A 109 5.24 8.63 10.20
CA LEU A 109 3.82 8.29 10.26
C LEU A 109 3.56 6.82 10.63
N GLY A 110 4.60 6.09 11.06
CA GLY A 110 4.44 4.75 11.62
C GLY A 110 4.28 3.64 10.59
N PHE A 111 4.78 3.84 9.36
CA PHE A 111 5.03 2.75 8.43
C PHE A 111 6.31 2.01 8.84
N THR A 112 6.20 0.69 9.00
CA THR A 112 7.24 -0.17 9.59
C THR A 112 7.77 -1.21 8.61
N GLY A 113 7.00 -1.56 7.58
CA GLY A 113 7.46 -2.33 6.44
C GLY A 113 7.75 -1.41 5.27
N VAL A 114 9.02 -1.33 4.88
CA VAL A 114 9.50 -0.37 3.88
C VAL A 114 10.32 -1.09 2.82
N GLY A 115 9.79 -1.20 1.61
CA GLY A 115 10.51 -1.72 0.45
C GLY A 115 10.92 -0.60 -0.49
N LEU A 116 12.22 -0.49 -0.75
CA LEU A 116 12.81 0.60 -1.51
C LEU A 116 13.06 0.16 -2.95
N ALA A 117 12.18 0.51 -3.89
CA ALA A 117 12.32 0.17 -5.31
C ALA A 117 12.89 1.34 -6.12
N LYS A 118 13.18 1.13 -7.41
CA LYS A 118 13.69 2.20 -8.28
C LYS A 118 12.64 3.29 -8.53
N THR A 119 11.41 2.87 -8.79
CA THR A 119 10.30 3.70 -9.30
C THR A 119 9.11 3.78 -8.34
N PHE A 120 9.12 3.03 -7.25
CA PHE A 120 8.07 3.04 -6.23
C PHE A 120 8.66 2.81 -4.83
N ILE A 121 7.88 3.11 -3.80
CA ILE A 121 8.13 2.74 -2.42
C ILE A 121 7.00 1.82 -1.94
N HIS A 122 7.36 0.68 -1.38
CA HIS A 122 6.42 -0.22 -0.72
C HIS A 122 6.28 0.19 0.74
N LEU A 123 5.04 0.29 1.21
CA LEU A 123 4.71 0.68 2.58
C LEU A 123 3.64 -0.25 3.17
N ASP A 124 3.94 -0.79 4.34
CA ASP A 124 3.00 -1.51 5.21
C ASP A 124 3.24 -1.17 6.69
N ARG A 125 2.34 -1.63 7.56
CA ARG A 125 2.41 -1.40 9.02
C ARG A 125 2.56 -2.70 9.81
N ARG A 126 3.39 -3.63 9.32
CA ARG A 126 3.68 -4.91 10.01
C ARG A 126 4.21 -4.71 11.43
N ALA A 127 3.90 -5.67 12.30
CA ALA A 127 4.31 -5.63 13.71
C ALA A 127 5.84 -5.68 13.90
N VAL A 128 6.54 -6.49 13.09
CA VAL A 128 8.00 -6.60 13.12
C VAL A 128 8.58 -5.74 11.99
N PRO A 129 9.23 -4.59 12.30
CA PRO A 129 9.74 -3.69 11.28
C PRO A 129 10.68 -4.39 10.31
N ALA A 130 10.60 -4.03 9.04
CA ALA A 130 11.46 -4.56 7.99
C ALA A 130 11.76 -3.48 6.95
N ARG A 131 13.02 -3.37 6.55
CA ARG A 131 13.44 -2.55 5.41
C ARG A 131 14.24 -3.39 4.43
N TRP A 132 13.94 -3.29 3.14
CA TRP A 132 14.65 -4.02 2.09
C TRP A 132 14.76 -3.22 0.80
N TYR A 133 15.68 -3.65 -0.07
CA TYR A 133 15.85 -3.12 -1.41
C TYR A 133 15.35 -4.13 -2.44
N TYR A 134 14.63 -3.64 -3.45
CA TYR A 134 14.36 -4.44 -4.63
C TYR A 134 15.62 -4.62 -5.47
N LYS A 135 15.64 -5.66 -6.32
CA LYS A 135 16.81 -5.98 -7.16
C LYS A 135 17.30 -4.74 -7.92
N GLY A 136 18.53 -4.34 -7.64
CA GLY A 136 19.21 -3.22 -8.29
C GLY A 136 18.72 -1.82 -7.90
N SER A 137 17.90 -1.66 -6.85
CA SER A 137 17.42 -0.33 -6.43
C SER A 137 18.36 0.39 -5.47
N ALA A 138 19.30 -0.30 -4.81
CA ALA A 138 20.14 0.26 -3.74
C ALA A 138 20.82 1.60 -4.12
N ARG A 139 21.36 1.70 -5.35
CA ARG A 139 21.99 2.94 -5.85
C ARG A 139 21.04 4.13 -5.94
N SER A 140 19.75 3.88 -6.09
CA SER A 140 18.75 4.95 -6.15
C SER A 140 18.37 5.48 -4.76
N TRP A 141 18.94 4.94 -3.69
CA TRP A 141 18.66 5.29 -2.29
C TRP A 141 19.94 5.59 -1.52
N GLN A 142 20.96 6.05 -2.23
CA GLN A 142 22.21 6.56 -1.68
C GLN A 142 22.23 8.07 -1.90
N ILE A 143 22.80 8.81 -0.94
CA ILE A 143 23.05 10.24 -1.02
C ILE A 143 24.34 10.46 -1.80
#